data_AF-A0A5B8T410-F1
#
_entry.id   AF-A0A5B8T410-F1
#
_cell.length_a   1.000
_cell.length_b   1.000
_cell.length_c   1.000
_cell.angle_alpha   90.00
_cell.angle_beta   90.00
_cell.angle_gamma   90.00
#
_symmetry.space_group_name_H-M   'P 1'
#
loop_
_entity.id
_entity.type
_entity.pdbx_description
1 polymer ?
#
loop_
_entity_poly.entity_id
_entity_poly.type
_entity_poly.pdbx_seq_one_letter_code
_entity_poly.pdbx_strand_id
1 'polypeptide(L)'
;MLKTNKLKYLENFLDKHPNLNDDEKQVIENTIVNLGRPRTLQDREITHLTNSFQKLSLDSKLSDDGKVLSKQLHRSDWFYGILNNLKFFGN
;
A
#
# COMPACT_ATOMS: atom_id res chain seq x y z
N MET A 1 3.50 2.79 -18.51
CA MET A 1 4.64 2.28 -17.71
C MET A 1 4.58 2.66 -16.22
N LEU A 2 3.40 2.88 -15.62
CA LEU A 2 3.26 3.14 -14.17
C LEU A 2 3.16 1.87 -13.31
N LYS A 3 2.83 0.73 -13.94
CA LYS A 3 2.54 -0.53 -13.24
C LYS A 3 3.73 -1.13 -12.49
N THR A 4 4.94 -0.89 -12.97
CA THR A 4 6.17 -1.55 -12.50
C THR A 4 6.82 -0.84 -11.31
N ASN A 5 6.55 0.45 -11.12
CA ASN A 5 7.21 1.24 -10.07
C ASN A 5 6.66 0.94 -8.67
N LYS A 6 5.35 0.72 -8.52
CA LYS A 6 4.72 0.48 -7.22
C LYS A 6 5.09 -0.89 -6.64
N LEU A 7 5.09 -1.94 -7.47
CA LEU A 7 5.48 -3.30 -7.06
C LEU A 7 6.94 -3.35 -6.63
N LYS A 8 7.87 -2.84 -7.47
CA LYS A 8 9.30 -2.78 -7.12
C LYS A 8 9.58 -1.95 -5.86
N TYR A 9 8.78 -0.90 -5.62
CA TYR A 9 8.91 -0.10 -4.42
C TYR A 9 8.53 -0.91 -3.17
N LEU A 10 7.42 -1.66 -3.20
CA LEU A 10 7.00 -2.50 -2.09
C LEU A 10 8.01 -3.64 -1.83
N GLU A 11 8.54 -4.26 -2.89
CA GLU A 11 9.60 -5.27 -2.79
C GLU A 11 10.87 -4.69 -2.14
N ASN A 12 11.34 -3.52 -2.62
CA ASN A 12 12.49 -2.84 -2.01
C ASN A 12 12.22 -2.38 -0.57
N PHE A 13 10.97 -2.08 -0.24
CA PHE A 13 10.60 -1.68 1.11
C PHE A 13 10.70 -2.85 2.09
N LEU A 14 10.24 -4.05 1.69
CA LEU A 14 10.42 -5.27 2.48
C LEU A 14 11.91 -5.60 2.71
N ASP A 15 12.74 -5.43 1.68
CA ASP A 15 14.19 -5.70 1.76
C ASP A 15 14.91 -4.71 2.71
N LYS A 16 14.49 -3.44 2.70
CA LYS A 16 15.13 -2.38 3.50
C LYS A 16 14.61 -2.24 4.93
N HIS A 17 13.44 -2.80 5.25
CA HIS A 17 12.78 -2.63 6.55
C HIS A 17 12.53 -3.98 7.22
N PRO A 18 13.57 -4.65 7.74
CA PRO A 18 13.44 -5.96 8.39
C PRO A 18 12.62 -5.93 9.68
N ASN A 19 12.46 -4.74 10.30
CA ASN A 19 11.72 -4.53 11.54
C ASN A 19 10.21 -4.36 11.34
N LEU A 20 9.71 -4.57 10.11
CA LEU A 20 8.28 -4.69 9.87
C LEU A 20 7.70 -5.85 10.67
N ASN A 21 6.58 -5.59 11.31
CA ASN A 21 5.84 -6.57 12.07
C ASN A 21 5.26 -7.63 11.12
N ASP A 22 4.96 -8.83 11.63
CA ASP A 22 4.45 -9.93 10.81
C ASP A 22 3.15 -9.55 10.08
N ASP A 23 2.26 -8.82 10.77
CA ASP A 23 1.03 -8.28 10.17
C ASP A 23 1.31 -7.32 9.00
N GLU A 24 2.33 -6.46 9.13
CA GLU A 24 2.70 -5.48 8.10
C GLU A 24 3.32 -6.17 6.88
N LYS A 25 4.24 -7.11 7.13
CA LYS A 25 4.86 -7.94 6.08
C LYS A 25 3.79 -8.70 5.31
N GLN A 26 2.87 -9.36 6.01
CA GLN A 26 1.80 -10.12 5.38
C GLN A 26 0.88 -9.26 4.50
N VAL A 27 0.56 -8.03 4.94
CA VAL A 27 -0.24 -7.10 4.13
C VAL A 27 0.52 -6.65 2.88
N ILE A 28 1.82 -6.35 2.99
CA ILE A 28 2.65 -5.91 1.87
C ILE A 28 2.84 -7.06 0.86
N GLU A 29 3.17 -8.26 1.33
CA GLU A 29 3.34 -9.46 0.50
C GLU A 29 2.07 -9.80 -0.27
N ASN A 30 0.91 -9.80 0.40
CA ASN A 30 -0.38 -10.01 -0.27
C ASN A 30 -0.63 -8.96 -1.35
N THR A 31 -0.27 -7.71 -1.09
CA THR A 31 -0.39 -6.62 -2.06
C THR A 31 0.54 -6.83 -3.26
N ILE A 32 1.78 -7.26 -3.05
CA ILE A 32 2.74 -7.59 -4.13
C ILE A 32 2.21 -8.73 -5.00
N VAL A 33 1.74 -9.82 -4.37
CA VAL A 33 1.18 -10.99 -5.05
C VAL A 33 -0.02 -10.58 -5.92
N ASN A 34 -0.92 -9.75 -5.38
CA ASN A 34 -2.08 -9.28 -6.13
C ASN A 34 -1.70 -8.32 -7.26
N LEU A 35 -0.75 -7.40 -7.04
CA LEU A 35 -0.23 -6.49 -8.07
C LEU A 35 0.46 -7.23 -9.22
N GLY A 36 1.03 -8.41 -8.96
CA GLY A 36 1.63 -9.29 -9.96
C GLY A 36 0.63 -10.02 -10.86
N ARG A 37 -0.67 -10.06 -10.49
CA ARG A 37 -1.69 -10.79 -11.27
C ARG A 37 -2.18 -9.99 -12.49
N PRO A 38 -2.32 -10.63 -13.67
CA PRO A 38 -2.90 -9.98 -14.84
C PRO A 38 -4.40 -9.73 -14.59
N ARG A 39 -4.83 -8.47 -14.70
CA ARG A 39 -6.17 -7.90 -14.41
C ARG A 39 -6.39 -7.26 -13.04
N THR A 40 -5.38 -7.18 -12.17
CA THR A 40 -5.56 -6.46 -10.90
C THR A 40 -5.54 -4.94 -11.11
N LEU A 41 -6.53 -4.26 -10.54
CA LEU A 41 -6.56 -2.80 -10.46
C LEU A 41 -5.59 -2.34 -9.38
N GLN A 42 -4.44 -1.81 -9.78
CA GLN A 42 -3.39 -1.41 -8.83
C GLN A 42 -3.88 -0.39 -7.81
N ASP A 43 -4.72 0.54 -8.24
CA ASP A 43 -5.29 1.57 -7.36
C ASP A 43 -6.19 0.95 -6.28
N ARG A 44 -6.89 -0.15 -6.58
CA ARG A 44 -7.67 -0.89 -5.59
C ARG A 44 -6.78 -1.56 -4.56
N GLU A 45 -5.70 -2.21 -5.01
CA GLU A 45 -4.76 -2.88 -4.10
C GLU A 45 -4.01 -1.88 -3.21
N ILE A 46 -3.60 -0.74 -3.76
CA ILE A 46 -2.95 0.33 -2.99
C ILE A 46 -3.93 0.96 -1.98
N THR A 47 -5.21 1.10 -2.35
CA THR A 47 -6.27 1.51 -1.40
C THR A 47 -6.41 0.49 -0.27
N HIS A 48 -6.43 -0.81 -0.61
CA HIS A 48 -6.55 -1.89 0.37
C HIS A 48 -5.33 -1.94 1.31
N LEU A 49 -4.12 -1.81 0.77
CA LEU A 49 -2.88 -1.67 1.52
C LEU A 49 -2.96 -0.49 2.49
N THR A 50 -3.36 0.68 2.01
CA THR A 50 -3.44 1.88 2.84
C THR A 50 -4.47 1.75 3.95
N ASN A 51 -5.66 1.20 3.65
CA ASN A 51 -6.69 0.95 4.66
C ASN A 51 -6.23 -0.04 5.71
N SER A 52 -5.47 -1.06 5.31
CA SER A 52 -4.90 -2.06 6.22
C SER A 52 -3.84 -1.41 7.13
N PHE A 53 -2.96 -0.59 6.58
CA PHE A 53 -1.98 0.19 7.36
C PHE A 53 -2.65 1.23 8.26
N GLN A 54 -3.71 1.90 7.81
CA GLN A 54 -4.46 2.80 8.69
C GLN A 54 -5.12 2.05 9.85
N LYS A 55 -5.72 0.88 9.61
CA LYS A 55 -6.27 0.04 10.68
C LYS A 55 -5.20 -0.42 11.66
N LEU A 56 -4.06 -0.89 11.17
CA LEU A 56 -2.91 -1.25 12.02
C LEU A 56 -2.39 -0.03 12.81
N SER A 57 -2.49 1.18 12.22
CA SER A 57 -2.04 2.42 12.86
C SER A 57 -2.95 2.81 14.01
N LEU A 58 -4.25 2.62 13.82
CA LEU A 58 -5.28 2.86 14.83
C LEU A 58 -5.18 1.85 15.96
N ASP A 59 -4.84 0.60 15.66
CA ASP A 59 -4.66 -0.47 16.65
C ASP A 59 -3.31 -0.39 17.40
N SER A 60 -2.48 0.64 17.13
CA SER A 60 -1.12 0.80 17.67
C SER A 60 -0.19 -0.40 17.39
N LYS A 61 -0.51 -1.24 16.40
CA LYS A 61 0.27 -2.43 16.00
C LYS A 61 1.35 -2.14 14.96
N LEU A 62 1.58 -0.86 14.70
CA LEU A 62 2.36 -0.40 13.58
C LEU A 62 3.80 -0.11 14.00
N SER A 63 4.76 -0.79 13.39
CA SER A 63 6.18 -0.57 13.62
C SER A 63 6.58 0.81 13.09
N ASP A 64 7.71 1.34 13.56
CA ASP A 64 8.19 2.64 13.10
C ASP A 64 8.43 2.67 11.58
N ASP A 65 8.89 1.55 11.01
CA ASP A 65 9.01 1.37 9.56
C ASP A 65 7.65 1.40 8.86
N GLY A 66 6.64 0.71 9.39
CA GLY A 66 5.31 0.77 8.81
C GLY A 66 4.71 2.18 8.88
N LYS A 67 5.04 2.98 9.89
CA LYS A 67 4.57 4.38 10.00
C LYS A 67 5.18 5.23 8.89
N VAL A 68 6.42 4.94 8.50
CA VAL A 68 7.07 5.56 7.34
C VAL A 68 6.33 5.19 6.05
N LEU A 69 6.00 3.90 5.86
CA LEU A 69 5.23 3.45 4.69
C LEU A 69 3.85 4.10 4.64
N SER A 70 3.13 4.11 5.76
CA SER A 70 1.79 4.72 5.87
C SER A 70 1.82 6.22 5.53
N LYS A 71 2.84 6.95 6.02
CA LYS A 71 3.04 8.36 5.65
C LYS A 71 3.37 8.53 4.17
N GLN A 72 4.15 7.65 3.57
CA GLN A 72 4.48 7.71 2.13
C GLN A 72 3.29 7.34 1.25
N LEU A 73 2.48 6.36 1.65
CA LEU A 73 1.21 6.01 1.01
C LEU A 73 0.22 7.18 1.03
N HIS A 74 0.14 7.89 2.16
CA HIS A 74 -0.75 9.03 2.34
C HIS A 74 -0.25 10.33 1.67
N ARG A 75 1.08 10.55 1.63
CA ARG A 75 1.68 11.74 0.99
C ARG A 75 1.89 11.61 -0.51
N SER A 76 2.03 10.41 -1.05
CA SER A 76 2.26 10.23 -2.48
C SER A 76 0.97 10.43 -3.28
N ASP A 77 1.14 10.89 -4.52
CA ASP A 77 0.15 11.00 -5.61
C ASP A 77 -0.72 9.74 -5.81
N TRP A 78 -0.35 8.62 -5.17
CA TRP A 78 -1.09 7.37 -5.15
C TRP A 78 -2.53 7.56 -4.65
N PHE A 79 -2.75 8.39 -3.61
CA PHE A 79 -4.09 8.65 -3.10
C PHE A 79 -4.84 9.73 -3.89
N TYR A 80 -4.14 10.74 -4.43
CA TYR A 80 -4.75 11.77 -5.27
C TYR A 80 -5.36 11.16 -6.55
N GLY A 81 -4.68 10.19 -7.17
CA GLY A 81 -5.24 9.42 -8.30
C GLY A 81 -6.46 8.57 -7.94
N ILE A 82 -6.55 8.07 -6.70
CA ILE A 82 -7.67 7.25 -6.20
C ILE A 82 -8.87 8.12 -5.81
N LEU A 83 -8.66 9.22 -5.08
CA LEU A 83 -9.73 10.14 -4.69
C LEU A 83 -10.37 10.82 -5.91
N ASN A 84 -9.57 11.15 -6.94
CA ASN A 84 -10.14 11.63 -8.20
C ASN A 84 -11.03 10.57 -8.87
N ASN A 85 -10.65 9.29 -8.85
CA ASN A 85 -11.48 8.20 -9.39
C ASN A 85 -12.71 7.86 -8.52
N LEU A 86 -12.64 8.01 -7.20
CA LEU A 86 -13.80 7.82 -6.33
C LEU A 86 -14.86 8.92 -6.51
N LYS A 87 -14.44 10.15 -6.87
CA LYS A 87 -15.37 11.22 -7.25
C LYS A 87 -16.13 10.94 -8.55
N PHE A 88 -15.66 9.99 -9.38
CA PHE A 88 -16.35 9.49 -10.58
C PHE A 88 -17.27 8.28 -10.30
N PHE A 89 -17.24 7.69 -9.10
CA PHE A 89 -18.11 6.59 -8.68
C PHE A 89 -19.26 7.01 -7.75
N GLY A 90 -19.50 8.32 -7.62
CA GLY A 90 -20.69 8.86 -6.95
C GLY A 90 -21.72 9.32 -7.98
N ASN A 91 -22.60 8.41 -8.38
CA ASN A 91 -23.91 8.73 -8.95
C ASN A 91 -24.98 8.24 -7.99
#